data_AF-A0A7R9GDM4-F1
#
_entry.id   AF-A0A7R9GDM4-F1
#
_cell.length_a   1.000
_cell.length_b   1.000
_cell.length_c   1.000
_cell.angle_alpha   90.00
_cell.angle_beta   90.00
_cell.angle_gamma   90.00
#
_symmetry.space_group_name_H-M   'P 1'
#
loop_
_entity.id
_entity.type
_entity.pdbx_description
1 polymer ?
#
loop_
_entity_poly.entity_id
_entity_poly.type
_entity_poly.pdbx_seq_one_letter_code
_entity_poly.pdbx_strand_id
1 'polypeptide(L)'
;MVKTWFGSASGKAQDSGLRVEALQFMRGIMDECTYLGNFSVPVDPELVIVVAAKCDGYVPRGDGLPELNELWPSAEIRSVDMGHVAAFIFNQGVFRKAIKDSFERLTAKYYS
;
A
#
# COMPACT_ATOMS: atom_id res chain seq x y z
N MET A 1 52.84 -32.07 11.40
CA MET A 1 52.01 -33.04 10.65
C MET A 1 50.55 -32.73 11.03
N VAL A 2 49.91 -31.72 10.44
CA VAL A 2 49.15 -31.66 9.16
C VAL A 2 47.78 -32.36 9.22
N LYS A 3 46.70 -31.53 9.25
CA LYS A 3 45.40 -31.58 8.52
C LYS A 3 44.23 -31.07 9.40
N THR A 4 43.84 -29.80 9.29
CA THR A 4 42.91 -29.14 8.32
C THR A 4 41.41 -29.30 8.63
N TRP A 5 40.84 -28.14 8.97
CA TRP A 5 39.46 -27.71 8.74
C TRP A 5 38.84 -28.18 7.42
N PHE A 6 37.56 -28.57 7.45
CA PHE A 6 36.55 -28.15 6.46
C PHE A 6 35.19 -28.05 7.16
N GLY A 7 34.93 -26.89 7.78
CA GLY A 7 33.57 -26.45 8.04
C GLY A 7 32.92 -26.09 6.70
N SER A 8 31.78 -26.71 6.41
CA SER A 8 30.99 -26.44 5.21
C SER A 8 30.45 -25.00 5.26
N ALA A 9 31.05 -24.11 4.46
CA ALA A 9 30.58 -22.74 4.22
C ALA A 9 29.42 -22.67 3.20
N SER A 10 28.75 -23.80 2.91
CA SER A 10 27.78 -23.91 1.81
C SER A 10 26.37 -23.40 2.12
N GLY A 11 26.02 -23.16 3.38
CA GLY A 11 24.63 -22.85 3.79
C GLY A 11 24.18 -21.39 3.63
N LYS A 12 25.10 -20.42 3.71
CA LYS A 12 24.73 -18.98 3.72
C LYS A 12 24.48 -18.38 2.34
N ALA A 13 25.16 -18.87 1.31
CA ALA A 13 25.02 -18.34 -0.05
C ALA A 13 23.71 -18.81 -0.71
N GLN A 14 23.32 -20.07 -0.51
CA GLN A 14 22.08 -20.63 -1.05
C GLN A 14 20.82 -20.00 -0.42
N ASP A 15 20.86 -19.68 0.87
CA ASP A 15 19.81 -18.95 1.60
C ASP A 15 19.57 -17.53 1.03
N SER A 16 20.65 -16.84 0.64
CA SER A 16 20.53 -15.51 0.03
C SER A 16 19.87 -15.52 -1.35
N GLY A 17 20.11 -16.55 -2.17
CA GLY A 17 19.47 -16.72 -3.48
C GLY A 17 17.96 -16.95 -3.35
N LEU A 18 17.57 -17.90 -2.49
CA LEU A 18 16.15 -18.18 -2.22
C LEU A 18 15.41 -16.98 -1.65
N ARG A 19 16.06 -16.19 -0.78
CA ARG A 19 15.49 -14.94 -0.25
C ARG A 19 15.21 -13.92 -1.36
N VAL A 20 16.12 -13.77 -2.33
CA VAL A 20 15.94 -12.84 -3.45
C VAL A 20 14.79 -13.30 -4.35
N GLU A 21 14.74 -14.59 -4.69
CA GLU A 21 13.65 -15.16 -5.49
C GLU A 21 12.28 -14.98 -4.81
N ALA A 22 12.20 -15.27 -3.50
CA ALA A 22 10.97 -15.07 -2.74
C ALA A 22 10.51 -13.60 -2.73
N LEU A 23 11.45 -12.65 -2.57
CA LEU A 23 11.13 -11.22 -2.62
C LEU A 23 10.66 -10.78 -4.01
N GLN A 24 11.29 -11.26 -5.08
CA GLN A 24 10.87 -10.94 -6.45
C GLN A 24 9.51 -11.53 -6.78
N PHE A 25 9.26 -12.78 -6.36
CA PHE A 25 7.95 -13.41 -6.50
C PHE A 25 6.87 -12.61 -5.78
N MET A 26 7.11 -12.24 -4.51
CA MET A 26 6.16 -11.44 -3.74
C MET A 26 5.95 -10.05 -4.35
N ARG A 27 6.98 -9.40 -4.89
CA ARG A 27 6.82 -8.15 -5.64
C ARG A 27 5.89 -8.34 -6.83
N GLY A 28 6.10 -9.37 -7.64
CA GLY A 28 5.21 -9.67 -8.77
C GLY A 28 3.76 -9.91 -8.34
N ILE A 29 3.53 -10.62 -7.24
CA ILE A 29 2.16 -10.84 -6.70
C ILE A 29 1.54 -9.52 -6.22
N MET A 30 2.29 -8.68 -5.51
CA MET A 30 1.79 -7.39 -5.03
C MET A 30 1.53 -6.42 -6.19
N ASP A 31 2.43 -6.35 -7.17
CA ASP A 31 2.28 -5.50 -8.34
C ASP A 31 1.08 -5.93 -9.19
N GLU A 32 0.86 -7.24 -9.38
CA GLU A 32 -0.28 -7.73 -10.16
C GLU A 32 -1.61 -7.54 -9.41
N CYS A 33 -1.65 -7.90 -8.12
CA CYS A 33 -2.91 -8.04 -7.39
C CYS A 33 -3.29 -6.82 -6.53
N THR A 34 -2.37 -5.91 -6.22
CA THR A 34 -2.62 -4.80 -5.28
C THR A 34 -2.31 -3.42 -5.85
N TYR A 35 -1.63 -3.32 -6.99
CA TYR A 35 -1.39 -2.05 -7.64
C TYR A 35 -2.69 -1.50 -8.23
N LEU A 36 -3.13 -0.35 -7.71
CA LEU A 36 -4.40 0.24 -8.08
C LEU A 36 -4.47 0.67 -9.55
N GLY A 37 -3.32 0.95 -10.18
CA GLY A 37 -3.23 1.30 -11.60
C GLY A 37 -3.60 0.17 -12.57
N ASN A 38 -3.70 -1.08 -12.09
CA ASN A 38 -4.21 -2.20 -12.90
C ASN A 38 -5.74 -2.19 -13.01
N PHE A 39 -6.44 -1.35 -12.23
CA PHE A 39 -7.89 -1.29 -12.20
C PHE A 39 -8.41 0.01 -12.85
N SER A 40 -9.63 -0.06 -13.39
CA SER A 40 -10.29 1.12 -13.93
C SER A 40 -10.54 2.17 -12.83
N VAL A 41 -10.46 3.44 -13.21
CA VAL A 41 -10.87 4.56 -12.35
C VAL A 41 -12.36 4.40 -11.98
N PRO A 42 -12.76 4.72 -10.74
CA PRO A 42 -14.16 4.73 -10.33
C PRO A 42 -15.03 5.60 -11.24
N VAL A 43 -16.32 5.27 -11.37
CA VAL A 43 -17.27 6.01 -12.21
C VAL A 43 -17.34 7.50 -11.83
N ASP A 44 -17.29 7.79 -10.53
CA ASP A 44 -17.21 9.16 -10.01
C ASP A 44 -16.18 9.28 -8.89
N PRO A 45 -14.93 9.65 -9.21
CA PRO A 45 -13.86 9.79 -8.23
C PRO A 45 -14.08 10.90 -7.21
N GLU A 46 -14.92 11.91 -7.48
CA GLU A 46 -15.19 13.02 -6.54
C GLU A 46 -15.88 12.53 -5.25
N LEU A 47 -16.56 11.39 -5.35
CA LEU A 47 -17.19 10.72 -4.20
C LEU A 47 -16.17 9.92 -3.37
N VAL A 48 -14.99 9.66 -3.90
CA VAL A 48 -13.97 8.83 -3.25
C VAL A 48 -13.15 9.67 -2.27
N ILE A 49 -13.05 9.17 -1.04
CA ILE A 49 -12.20 9.74 0.01
C ILE A 49 -11.30 8.63 0.51
N VAL A 50 -9.99 8.78 0.31
CA VAL A 50 -8.99 7.82 0.75
C VAL A 50 -8.32 8.34 2.02
N VAL A 51 -8.37 7.54 3.09
CA VAL A 51 -7.62 7.82 4.32
C VAL A 51 -6.27 7.10 4.24
N ALA A 52 -5.18 7.86 4.11
CA ALA A 52 -3.85 7.33 3.91
C ALA A 52 -2.96 7.56 5.15
N ALA A 53 -2.34 6.50 5.67
CA ALA A 53 -1.34 6.61 6.73
C ALA A 53 -0.03 7.16 6.16
N LYS A 54 0.60 8.17 6.79
CA LYS A 54 1.87 8.80 6.33
C LYS A 54 3.12 7.97 6.59
N CYS A 55 3.06 7.03 7.52
CA CYS A 55 4.17 6.10 7.81
C CYS A 55 3.72 4.66 7.54
N ASP A 56 2.98 4.45 6.45
CA ASP A 56 2.48 3.13 6.05
C ASP A 56 3.61 2.22 5.58
N GLY A 57 3.70 1.01 6.13
CA GLY A 57 4.69 0.00 5.73
C GLY A 57 4.20 -0.96 4.65
N TYR A 58 2.91 -0.93 4.31
CA TYR A 58 2.30 -1.77 3.29
C TYR A 58 2.10 -1.02 1.97
N VAL A 59 1.88 0.29 2.04
CA VAL A 59 1.71 1.16 0.87
C VAL A 59 3.01 1.96 0.66
N PRO A 60 3.92 1.51 -0.21
CA PRO A 60 5.15 2.24 -0.50
C PRO A 60 4.82 3.60 -1.11
N ARG A 61 5.55 4.63 -0.67
CA ARG A 61 5.53 5.98 -1.26
C ARG A 61 6.93 6.35 -1.73
N GLY A 62 7.02 6.99 -2.88
CA GLY A 62 8.29 7.27 -3.56
C GLY A 62 8.64 6.22 -4.63
N ASP A 63 9.88 6.27 -5.11
CA ASP A 63 10.45 5.32 -6.09
C ASP A 63 9.67 5.16 -7.41
N GLY A 64 9.16 6.27 -7.96
CA GLY A 64 8.53 6.28 -9.28
C GLY A 64 7.14 5.63 -9.33
N LEU A 65 6.56 5.29 -8.17
CA LEU A 65 5.16 4.93 -8.08
C LEU A 65 4.28 6.18 -8.15
N PRO A 66 3.17 6.14 -8.92
CA PRO A 66 2.26 7.26 -8.97
C PRO A 66 1.56 7.45 -7.63
N GLU A 67 1.31 8.71 -7.30
CA GLU A 67 0.51 9.05 -6.12
C GLU A 67 -0.95 8.65 -6.34
N LEU A 68 -1.69 8.42 -5.26
CA LEU A 68 -3.04 7.89 -5.35
C LEU A 68 -4.02 8.83 -6.09
N ASN A 69 -3.80 10.14 -6.00
CA ASN A 69 -4.55 11.16 -6.74
C ASN A 69 -4.19 11.22 -8.23
N GLU A 70 -3.05 10.65 -8.65
CA GLU A 70 -2.69 10.50 -10.07
C GLU A 70 -3.39 9.29 -10.67
N LEU A 71 -3.52 8.21 -9.89
CA LEU A 71 -4.27 7.01 -10.29
C LEU A 71 -5.77 7.28 -10.38
N TRP A 72 -6.34 7.93 -9.37
CA TRP A 72 -7.75 8.33 -9.33
C TRP A 72 -7.87 9.85 -9.22
N PRO A 73 -7.85 10.56 -10.37
CA PRO A 73 -7.99 12.01 -10.41
C PRO A 73 -9.29 12.44 -9.73
N SER A 74 -9.25 13.56 -8.99
CA SER A 74 -10.38 14.12 -8.22
C SER A 74 -10.77 13.38 -6.93
N ALA A 75 -10.18 12.22 -6.62
CA ALA A 75 -10.35 11.62 -5.29
C ALA A 75 -9.70 12.48 -4.19
N GLU A 76 -10.37 12.60 -3.05
CA GLU A 76 -9.81 13.31 -1.89
C GLU A 76 -8.87 12.39 -1.10
N ILE A 77 -7.67 12.87 -0.77
CA ILE A 77 -6.73 12.15 0.10
C ILE A 77 -6.67 12.83 1.47
N ARG A 78 -7.02 12.08 2.52
CA ARG A 78 -6.91 12.48 3.93
C ARG A 78 -5.74 11.76 4.58
N SER A 79 -4.65 12.48 4.83
CA SER A 79 -3.46 11.88 5.43
C SER A 79 -3.51 11.87 6.96
N VAL A 80 -3.12 10.74 7.56
CA VAL A 80 -2.97 10.56 9.01
C VAL A 80 -1.51 10.31 9.35
N ASP A 81 -0.95 11.06 10.29
CA ASP A 81 0.47 10.99 10.65
C ASP A 81 0.81 9.82 11.59
N MET A 82 0.56 8.60 11.12
CA MET A 82 0.78 7.35 11.83
C MET A 82 1.13 6.22 10.86
N GLY A 83 1.55 5.07 11.39
CA GLY A 83 1.67 3.82 10.61
C GLY A 83 0.31 3.13 10.41
N HIS A 84 0.23 2.19 9.48
CA HIS A 84 -1.02 1.59 8.99
C HIS A 84 -2.00 1.18 10.11
N VAL A 85 -1.56 0.30 11.01
CA VAL A 85 -2.42 -0.25 12.07
C VAL A 85 -2.79 0.83 13.10
N ALA A 86 -1.83 1.67 13.48
CA ALA A 86 -2.06 2.75 14.45
C ALA A 86 -3.02 3.81 13.89
N ALA A 87 -2.85 4.18 12.62
CA ALA A 87 -3.74 5.11 11.92
C ALA A 87 -5.18 4.60 11.99
N PHE A 88 -5.41 3.31 11.69
CA PHE A 88 -6.73 2.71 11.79
C PHE A 88 -7.28 2.69 13.22
N ILE A 89 -6.55 2.11 14.18
CA ILE A 89 -7.06 1.90 15.55
C ILE A 89 -7.34 3.22 16.26
N PHE A 90 -6.45 4.21 16.16
CA PHE A 90 -6.53 5.44 16.95
C PHE A 90 -7.29 6.58 16.25
N ASN A 91 -7.56 6.49 14.94
CA ASN A 91 -8.23 7.57 14.19
C ASN A 91 -9.57 7.15 13.61
N GLN A 92 -10.27 6.23 14.27
CA GLN A 92 -11.60 5.76 13.84
C GLN A 92 -12.61 6.88 13.53
N GLY A 93 -12.50 8.03 14.21
CA GLY A 93 -13.31 9.22 13.90
C GLY A 93 -13.07 9.79 12.50
N VAL A 94 -11.83 9.75 12.00
CA VAL A 94 -11.46 10.18 10.64
C VAL A 94 -12.08 9.27 9.60
N PHE A 95 -12.02 7.96 9.80
CA PHE A 95 -12.63 6.98 8.88
C PHE A 95 -14.15 7.12 8.83
N ARG A 96 -14.83 7.20 10.00
CA ARG A 96 -16.28 7.41 10.05
C ARG A 96 -16.70 8.70 9.37
N LYS A 97 -15.94 9.78 9.57
CA LYS A 97 -16.21 11.06 8.92
C LYS A 97 -16.02 10.97 7.40
N ALA A 98 -14.95 10.33 6.92
CA ALA A 98 -14.73 10.11 5.49
C ALA A 98 -15.90 9.35 4.83
N ILE A 99 -16.40 8.31 5.49
CA ILE A 99 -17.57 7.56 5.00
C ILE A 99 -18.80 8.47 4.92
N LYS A 100 -19.11 9.21 5.99
CA LYS A 100 -20.26 10.12 6.03
C LYS A 100 -20.17 11.18 4.92
N ASP A 101 -19.01 11.83 4.80
CA ASP A 101 -18.80 12.89 3.82
C ASP A 101 -18.93 12.37 2.38
N SER A 102 -18.48 11.13 2.10
CA SER A 102 -18.63 10.49 0.78
C SER A 102 -20.11 10.29 0.41
N PHE A 103 -20.92 9.78 1.36
CA PHE A 103 -22.36 9.63 1.14
C PHE A 103 -23.08 10.97 1.01
N GLU A 104 -22.69 11.99 1.78
CA GLU A 104 -23.24 13.33 1.66
C GLU A 104 -22.98 13.94 0.27
N ARG A 105 -21.77 13.73 -0.28
CA ARG A 105 -21.46 14.13 -1.67
C ARG A 105 -22.33 13.41 -2.69
N LEU A 106 -22.51 12.10 -2.53
CA LEU A 106 -23.36 11.29 -3.40
C LEU A 106 -24.79 11.85 -3.40
N THR A 107 -25.35 12.07 -2.21
CA THR A 107 -26.71 12.62 -2.06
C THR A 107 -26.81 14.01 -2.67
N ALA A 108 -25.87 14.91 -2.39
CA ALA A 108 -25.88 16.28 -2.90
C ALA A 108 -25.64 16.38 -4.42
N LYS A 109 -24.99 15.38 -5.04
CA LYS A 109 -24.70 15.41 -6.48
C LYS A 109 -25.78 14.75 -7.32
N TYR A 110 -26.44 13.71 -6.78
CA TYR A 110 -27.35 12.87 -7.57
C TYR A 110 -28.78 12.76 -7.03
N TYR A 111 -29.04 13.23 -5.80
CA TYR A 111 -30.31 13.01 -5.12
C TYR A 111 -30.87 14.27 -4.41
N SER A 112 -30.30 15.45 -4.68
CA SER A 112 -30.78 16.75 -4.17
C SER A 112 -31.59 17.51 -5.20
#